data_AF-A0A8B6Y518-F1
#
_entry.id   AF-A0A8B6Y518-F1
#
_cell.length_a   1.000
_cell.length_b   1.000
_cell.length_c   1.000
_cell.angle_alpha   90.00
_cell.angle_beta   90.00
_cell.angle_gamma   90.00
#
_symmetry.space_group_name_H-M   'P 1'
#
loop_
_entity.id
_entity.type
_entity.pdbx_description
1 polymer ?
#
loop_
_entity_poly.entity_id
_entity_poly.type
_entity_poly.pdbx_seq_one_letter_code
_entity_poly.pdbx_strand_id
1 'polypeptide(L)'
;PHNMLIGEGSNIILMDLGSVREANVKITSRKEAMELQELCSQECTAAFRAPELFEVPSPGTITEKTDIWSIGCTMHALAYGNSPCDGTATSAMSPNMKLDNSL
;
A
#
# COMPACT_ATOMS: atom_id res chain seq x y z
N PRO A 1 8.51 7.65 -3.99
CA PRO A 1 8.29 8.93 -3.26
C PRO A 1 7.80 10.11 -4.14
N HIS A 2 7.21 9.86 -5.32
CA HIS A 2 6.78 10.94 -6.22
C HIS A 2 5.56 11.73 -5.70
N ASN A 3 4.79 11.15 -4.78
CA ASN A 3 3.57 11.74 -4.22
C ASN A 3 3.83 12.54 -2.93
N MET A 4 5.07 12.99 -2.72
CA MET A 4 5.46 13.82 -1.57
C MET A 4 6.22 15.06 -2.06
N LEU A 5 5.69 16.24 -1.71
CA LEU A 5 6.36 17.52 -1.91
C LEU A 5 7.10 17.92 -0.62
N ILE A 6 8.23 18.60 -0.80
CA ILE A 6 8.97 19.23 0.30
C ILE A 6 8.52 20.68 0.38
N GLY A 7 7.89 21.05 1.48
CA GLY A 7 7.49 22.41 1.80
C GLY A 7 8.53 23.14 2.66
N GLU A 8 8.21 24.38 3.03
CA GLU A 8 9.01 25.20 3.95
C GLU A 8 9.19 24.50 5.31
N GLY A 9 10.36 24.67 5.92
CA GLY A 9 10.63 24.16 7.27
C GLY A 9 10.67 22.63 7.40
N SER A 10 11.07 21.91 6.35
CA SER A 10 11.12 20.43 6.31
C SER A 10 9.75 19.74 6.42
N ASN A 11 8.67 20.47 6.12
CA ASN A 11 7.34 19.87 6.03
C ASN A 11 7.23 18.99 4.80
N ILE A 12 6.60 17.83 4.96
CA ILE A 12 6.27 16.94 3.86
C ILE A 12 4.78 17.11 3.56
N ILE A 13 4.46 17.41 2.32
CA ILE A 13 3.09 17.58 1.85
C ILE A 13 2.76 16.38 0.94
N LEU A 14 1.76 15.59 1.33
CA LEU A 14 1.22 14.54 0.47
C LEU A 14 0.49 15.19 -0.71
N MET A 15 0.81 14.73 -1.92
CA MET A 15 0.16 15.15 -3.16
C MET A 15 -0.44 13.93 -3.87
N ASP A 16 -1.32 14.18 -4.84
CA ASP A 16 -1.99 13.13 -5.62
C ASP A 16 -2.89 12.20 -4.77
N LEU A 17 -4.04 12.76 -4.38
CA LEU A 17 -5.11 12.05 -3.64
C LEU A 17 -6.18 11.47 -4.58
N GLY A 18 -5.94 11.39 -5.89
CA GLY A 18 -6.94 10.95 -6.88
C GLY A 18 -7.34 9.47 -6.73
N SER A 19 -6.43 8.66 -6.20
CA SER A 19 -6.64 7.23 -5.92
C SER A 19 -7.16 6.96 -4.51
N VAL A 20 -7.42 7.98 -3.69
CA VAL A 20 -7.95 7.80 -2.33
C VAL A 20 -9.33 7.14 -2.39
N ARG A 21 -9.54 6.16 -1.53
CA ARG A 21 -10.79 5.40 -1.37
C ARG A 21 -11.11 5.25 0.12
N GLU A 22 -12.27 4.70 0.42
CA GLU A 22 -12.68 4.40 1.79
C GLU A 22 -11.69 3.42 2.44
N ALA A 23 -11.22 3.75 3.65
CA ALA A 23 -10.15 3.01 4.32
C ALA A 23 -10.59 1.61 4.78
N ASN A 24 -11.89 1.39 5.05
CA ASN A 24 -12.41 0.11 5.52
C ASN A 24 -13.32 -0.52 4.45
N VAL A 25 -12.76 -1.44 3.67
CA VAL A 25 -13.52 -2.15 2.62
C VAL A 25 -13.78 -3.58 3.09
N LYS A 26 -15.05 -3.90 3.36
CA LYS A 26 -15.46 -5.27 3.67
C LYS A 26 -15.70 -6.05 2.38
N ILE A 27 -14.94 -7.14 2.23
CA ILE A 27 -15.08 -8.08 1.13
C ILE A 27 -16.01 -9.20 1.58
N THR A 28 -17.20 -9.26 0.99
CA THR A 28 -18.22 -10.26 1.33
C THR A 28 -18.24 -11.42 0.34
N SER A 29 -17.70 -11.22 -0.87
CA SER A 29 -17.68 -12.22 -1.93
C SER A 29 -16.35 -12.27 -2.68
N ARG A 30 -16.07 -13.44 -3.27
CA ARG A 30 -14.88 -13.62 -4.13
C ARG A 30 -14.91 -12.71 -5.36
N LYS A 31 -16.09 -12.33 -5.83
CA LYS A 31 -16.25 -11.40 -6.95
C LYS A 31 -15.75 -10.00 -6.57
N GLU A 32 -16.20 -9.49 -5.42
CA GLU A 32 -15.71 -8.20 -4.88
C GLU A 32 -14.19 -8.23 -4.64
N ALA A 33 -13.66 -9.36 -4.15
CA ALA A 33 -12.22 -9.53 -3.98
C ALA A 33 -11.45 -9.38 -5.30
N MET A 34 -11.91 -10.04 -6.36
CA MET A 34 -11.28 -9.95 -7.69
C MET A 34 -11.42 -8.55 -8.30
N GLU A 35 -12.56 -7.89 -8.12
CA GLU A 35 -12.77 -6.51 -8.59
C GLU A 35 -11.84 -5.52 -7.88
N LEU A 36 -11.68 -5.63 -6.57
CA LEU A 36 -10.75 -4.80 -5.81
C LEU A 36 -9.30 -5.08 -6.20
N GLN A 37 -8.94 -6.35 -6.37
CA GLN A 37 -7.60 -6.75 -6.79
C GLN A 37 -7.24 -6.18 -8.16
N GLU A 38 -8.16 -6.23 -9.14
CA GLU A 38 -7.96 -5.64 -10.47
C GLU A 38 -7.83 -4.11 -10.38
N LEU A 39 -8.67 -3.46 -9.60
CA LEU A 39 -8.60 -2.01 -9.38
C LEU A 39 -7.25 -1.60 -8.76
N CYS A 40 -6.83 -2.28 -7.70
CA CYS A 40 -5.52 -2.05 -7.08
C CYS A 40 -4.36 -2.38 -8.04
N SER A 41 -4.57 -3.33 -8.96
CA SER A 41 -3.59 -3.64 -10.00
C SER A 41 -3.33 -2.46 -10.94
N GLN A 42 -4.39 -1.72 -11.27
CA GLN A 42 -4.37 -0.57 -12.19
C GLN A 42 -3.96 0.73 -11.51
N GLU A 43 -4.49 0.98 -10.31
CA GLU A 43 -4.37 2.28 -9.63
C GLU A 43 -3.17 2.35 -8.66
N CYS A 44 -2.72 1.23 -8.09
CA CYS A 44 -1.61 1.23 -7.12
C CYS A 44 -0.27 0.96 -7.80
N THR A 45 0.75 1.74 -7.46
CA THR A 45 2.13 1.48 -7.89
C THR A 45 2.64 0.18 -7.27
N ALA A 46 3.06 -0.80 -8.08
CA ALA A 46 3.39 -2.15 -7.64
C ALA A 46 4.40 -2.21 -6.47
N ALA A 47 5.44 -1.36 -6.50
CA ALA A 47 6.48 -1.32 -5.46
C ALA A 47 6.01 -0.82 -4.08
N PHE A 48 4.87 -0.14 -4.02
CA PHE A 48 4.29 0.38 -2.76
C PHE A 48 3.01 -0.39 -2.38
N ARG A 49 2.61 -1.37 -3.17
CA ARG A 49 1.38 -2.14 -2.94
C ARG A 49 1.56 -3.08 -1.75
N ALA A 50 0.59 -3.05 -0.85
CA ALA A 50 0.55 -3.94 0.31
C ALA A 50 0.30 -5.41 -0.10
N PRO A 51 0.86 -6.39 0.62
CA PRO A 51 0.76 -7.81 0.26
C PRO A 51 -0.69 -8.30 0.15
N GLU A 52 -1.58 -7.82 1.02
CA GLU A 52 -3.01 -8.14 1.03
C GLU A 52 -3.79 -7.63 -0.21
N LEU A 53 -3.21 -6.72 -0.98
CA LEU A 53 -3.79 -6.21 -2.23
C LEU A 53 -3.35 -7.02 -3.46
N PHE A 54 -2.37 -7.92 -3.32
CA PHE A 54 -2.01 -8.86 -4.38
C PHE A 54 -2.93 -10.08 -4.40
N GLU A 55 -3.36 -10.53 -3.22
CA GLU A 55 -4.35 -11.59 -3.06
C GLU A 55 -5.36 -11.17 -1.99
N VAL A 56 -6.48 -10.61 -2.44
CA VAL A 56 -7.51 -10.07 -1.53
C VAL A 56 -8.28 -11.22 -0.87
N PRO A 57 -8.31 -11.33 0.47
CA PRO A 57 -9.00 -12.40 1.16
C PRO A 57 -10.53 -12.27 1.03
N SER A 58 -11.22 -13.41 0.87
CA SER A 58 -12.69 -13.51 0.82
C SER A 58 -13.19 -14.66 1.69
N PRO A 59 -13.97 -14.41 2.76
CA PRO A 59 -14.36 -13.09 3.29
C PRO A 59 -13.18 -12.40 3.99
N GLY A 60 -13.16 -11.07 3.96
CA GLY A 60 -12.05 -10.28 4.50
C GLY A 60 -12.38 -8.81 4.71
N THR A 61 -11.48 -8.06 5.33
CA THR A 61 -11.60 -6.61 5.47
C THR A 61 -10.24 -5.99 5.18
N ILE A 62 -10.22 -5.11 4.18
CA ILE A 62 -9.08 -4.24 3.91
C ILE A 62 -9.22 -3.01 4.80
N THR A 63 -8.11 -2.60 5.40
CA THR A 63 -8.05 -1.50 6.38
C THR A 63 -6.98 -0.49 5.95
N GLU A 64 -6.88 0.61 6.68
CA GLU A 64 -5.84 1.63 6.52
C GLU A 64 -4.40 1.09 6.66
N LYS A 65 -4.24 -0.16 7.10
CA LYS A 65 -2.93 -0.83 7.16
C LYS A 65 -2.23 -0.89 5.80
N THR A 66 -2.98 -0.87 4.69
CA THR A 66 -2.42 -0.77 3.33
C THR A 66 -1.66 0.53 3.09
N ASP A 67 -2.13 1.64 3.68
CA ASP A 67 -1.48 2.95 3.55
C ASP A 67 -0.26 3.04 4.46
N ILE A 68 -0.33 2.44 5.65
CA ILE A 68 0.82 2.32 6.57
C ILE A 68 1.98 1.58 5.87
N TRP A 69 1.66 0.51 5.13
CA TRP A 69 2.64 -0.20 4.30
C TRP A 69 3.29 0.72 3.27
N SER A 70 2.47 1.41 2.48
CA SER A 70 2.91 2.32 1.41
C SER A 70 3.80 3.45 1.94
N ILE A 71 3.46 4.00 3.11
CA ILE A 71 4.26 5.02 3.81
C ILE A 71 5.59 4.41 4.28
N GLY A 72 5.59 3.22 4.86
CA GLY A 72 6.81 2.52 5.27
C GLY A 72 7.77 2.31 4.10
N CYS A 73 7.25 1.86 2.95
CA CYS A 73 8.03 1.74 1.73
C CYS A 73 8.60 3.08 1.26
N THR A 74 7.83 4.15 1.42
CA THR A 74 8.25 5.50 1.03
C THR A 74 9.32 6.06 1.96
N MET A 75 9.20 5.88 3.28
CA MET A 75 10.23 6.27 4.25
C MET A 75 11.54 5.52 4.02
N HIS A 76 11.46 4.22 3.72
CA HIS A 76 12.65 3.44 3.37
C HIS A 76 13.33 3.99 2.10
N ALA A 77 12.55 4.27 1.06
CA ALA A 77 13.07 4.85 -0.18
C ALA A 77 13.73 6.21 0.05
N LEU A 78 13.20 7.03 0.97
CA LEU A 78 13.81 8.30 1.34
C LEU A 78 15.10 8.13 2.15
N ALA A 79 15.18 7.14 3.04
CA ALA A 79 16.35 6.90 3.89
C ALA A 79 17.51 6.22 3.16
N TYR A 80 17.22 5.27 2.25
CA TYR A 80 18.21 4.40 1.60
C TYR A 80 18.32 4.60 0.09
N GLY A 81 17.53 5.50 -0.50
CA GLY A 81 17.54 5.81 -1.93
C GLY A 81 16.94 4.73 -2.84
N ASN A 82 16.47 3.61 -2.28
CA ASN A 82 15.89 2.49 -3.01
C ASN A 82 14.56 2.04 -2.41
N SER A 83 13.63 1.63 -3.26
CA SER A 83 12.38 0.99 -2.80
C SER A 83 12.71 -0.34 -2.09
N PRO A 84 12.08 -0.64 -0.93
CA PRO A 84 12.31 -1.92 -0.25
C PRO A 84 11.69 -3.11 -1.00
N CYS A 85 10.72 -2.84 -1.88
CA CYS A 85 10.10 -3.81 -2.77
C CYS A 85 10.41 -3.52 -4.23
N ASP A 86 10.59 -4.59 -5.01
CA ASP A 86 10.70 -4.55 -6.47
C ASP A 86 9.33 -4.57 -7.19
N GLY A 87 8.24 -4.56 -6.42
CA GLY A 87 6.86 -4.61 -6.92
C GLY A 87 6.31 -6.01 -7.18
N THR A 88 7.04 -7.05 -6.77
CA THR A 88 6.54 -8.43 -6.78
C THR A 88 5.85 -8.78 -5.46
N ALA A 89 4.84 -9.66 -5.53
CA ALA A 89 4.18 -10.18 -4.34
C ALA A 89 5.16 -10.91 -3.40
N THR A 90 6.18 -11.58 -3.95
CA THR A 90 7.22 -12.27 -3.17
C THR A 90 8.03 -11.30 -2.32
N SER A 91 8.43 -10.16 -2.87
CA SER A 91 9.15 -9.12 -2.12
C SER A 91 8.25 -8.48 -1.08
N ALA A 92 6.97 -8.26 -1.39
CA ALA A 92 5.99 -7.72 -0.45
C ALA A 92 5.68 -8.70 0.71
N MET A 93 5.75 -10.01 0.49
CA MET A 93 5.57 -11.02 1.54
C MET A 93 6.87 -11.39 2.28
N SER A 94 7.95 -10.65 2.04
CA SER A 94 9.24 -10.91 2.66
C SER A 94 9.12 -10.96 4.20
N PRO A 95 9.74 -11.94 4.89
CA PRO A 95 9.65 -12.07 6.33
C PRO A 95 10.20 -10.85 7.10
N ASN A 96 11.02 -10.03 6.43
CA ASN A 96 11.58 -8.79 6.99
C ASN A 96 10.61 -7.60 6.93
N MET A 97 9.45 -7.76 6.30
CA MET A 97 8.49 -6.70 6.07
C MET A 97 7.09 -7.18 6.48
N LYS A 98 6.83 -7.16 7.78
CA LYS A 98 5.53 -7.51 8.36
C LYS A 98 5.03 -6.34 9.20
N LEU A 99 3.79 -5.93 8.95
CA LEU A 99 3.07 -5.09 9.88
C LEU A 99 2.63 -5.97 11.05
N ASP A 100 2.92 -5.52 12.27
CA ASP A 100 2.44 -6.20 13.45
C ASP A 100 0.90 -6.05 13.52
N ASN A 101 0.21 -7.18 13.66
CA ASN A 101 -1.24 -7.22 13.75
C ASN A 101 -1.75 -6.91 15.18
N SER A 102 -0.87 -6.56 16.12
CA SER A 102 -1.22 -6.26 17.50
C SER A 102 -1.70 -4.81 17.77
N LEU A 103 -1.84 -3.99 16.73
CA LEU A 103 -2.51 -2.67 16.76
C LEU A 103 -3.95 -2.76 16.25
#